data_AF-A0A969FJC1-F1
#
_entry.id   AF-A0A969FJC1-F1
#
_cell.length_a   1.000
_cell.length_b   1.000
_cell.length_c   1.000
_cell.angle_alpha   90.00
_cell.angle_beta   90.00
_cell.angle_gamma   90.00
#
_symmetry.space_group_name_H-M   'P 1'
#
loop_
_entity.id
_entity.type
_entity.pdbx_description
1 polymer ?
#
loop_
_entity_poly.entity_id
_entity_poly.type
_entity_poly.pdbx_seq_one_letter_code
_entity_poly.pdbx_strand_id
1 'polypeptide(L)'
;MVKASTQAKLLAIGERFFLEKGYNHTGIQEVLQEAGVPKGSFYYYFKSKEDFGLGVIEASNRSYLEQLEQCFSDETRSPLNQLRRYFENGIKTFIRNDYRCGCLVGILSQEMASQNEAFRLCLDRILNDWRDRFDRCLKNAQSIGELASHWDTWQLASFILDSWEGALQRAKVSRSSAPLERFVSVLFDAVLTTGVIAAPNLDPASIPSSSPR
;
A
#
# COMPACT_ATOMS: atom_id res chain seq x y z
N MET A 1 20.86 6.26 23.74
CA MET A 1 19.46 6.02 23.34
C MET A 1 18.72 7.35 23.35
N VAL A 2 18.28 7.85 22.19
CA VAL A 2 17.40 9.01 22.13
C VAL A 2 16.03 8.56 22.63
N LYS A 3 15.54 9.15 23.71
CA LYS A 3 14.20 8.87 24.24
C LYS A 3 13.18 9.39 23.22
N ALA A 4 12.31 8.51 22.71
CA ALA A 4 11.25 8.93 21.79
C ALA A 4 10.43 10.06 22.43
N SER A 5 10.11 11.10 21.66
CA SER A 5 9.28 12.21 22.16
C SER A 5 7.91 11.67 22.60
N THR A 6 7.27 12.33 23.57
CA THR A 6 5.91 11.96 24.00
C THR A 6 4.95 11.91 22.82
N GLN A 7 5.10 12.83 21.86
CA GLN A 7 4.33 12.82 20.62
C GLN A 7 4.55 11.53 19.82
N ALA A 8 5.80 11.12 19.57
CA ALA A 8 6.09 9.89 18.83
C ALA A 8 5.53 8.64 19.54
N LYS A 9 5.58 8.61 20.88
CA LYS A 9 4.98 7.53 21.67
C LYS A 9 3.46 7.47 21.49
N LEU A 10 2.78 8.61 21.55
CA LEU A 10 1.33 8.69 21.32
C LEU A 10 0.96 8.23 19.92
N LEU A 11 1.71 8.66 18.90
CA LEU A 11 1.47 8.27 17.51
C LEU A 11 1.63 6.76 17.30
N ALA A 12 2.68 6.15 17.85
CA ALA A 12 2.92 4.71 17.74
C ALA A 12 1.82 3.87 18.43
N ILE A 13 1.34 4.31 19.59
CA ILE A 13 0.20 3.65 20.27
C ILE A 13 -1.08 3.83 19.46
N GLY A 14 -1.31 5.02 18.91
CA GLY A 14 -2.44 5.31 18.03
C GLY A 14 -2.47 4.41 16.79
N GLU A 15 -1.33 4.27 16.12
CA GLU A 15 -1.17 3.38 14.97
C GLU A 15 -1.55 1.93 15.32
N ARG A 16 -1.01 1.41 16.42
CA ARG A 16 -1.30 0.04 16.87
C ARG A 16 -2.80 -0.15 17.16
N PHE A 17 -3.42 0.79 17.87
CA PHE A 17 -4.86 0.70 18.14
C PHE A 17 -5.72 0.83 16.89
N PHE A 18 -5.38 1.71 15.95
CA PHE A 18 -6.11 1.81 14.69
C PHE A 18 -6.00 0.52 13.85
N LEU A 19 -4.84 -0.13 13.83
CA LEU A 19 -4.65 -1.42 13.17
C LEU A 19 -5.47 -2.55 13.83
N GLU A 20 -5.59 -2.54 15.15
CA GLU A 20 -6.26 -3.57 15.93
C GLU A 20 -7.79 -3.46 15.90
N LYS A 21 -8.34 -2.25 16.00
CA LYS A 21 -9.79 -2.03 16.20
C LYS A 21 -10.39 -0.83 15.46
N GLY A 22 -9.59 -0.09 14.70
CA GLY A 22 -10.05 1.06 13.93
C GLY A 22 -10.04 2.39 14.69
N TYR A 23 -10.20 3.48 13.95
CA TYR A 23 -10.21 4.85 14.46
C TYR A 23 -11.40 5.10 15.39
N ASN A 24 -12.61 4.70 14.99
CA ASN A 24 -13.83 5.01 15.72
C ASN A 24 -13.86 4.34 17.10
N HIS A 25 -13.35 3.12 17.21
CA HIS A 25 -13.27 2.36 18.47
C HIS A 25 -12.05 2.68 19.34
N THR A 26 -11.22 3.64 18.93
CA THR A 26 -10.03 4.05 19.68
C THR A 26 -10.30 5.34 20.47
N GLY A 27 -10.23 5.27 21.80
CA GLY A 27 -10.44 6.42 22.68
C GLY A 27 -9.15 7.15 23.00
N ILE A 28 -9.18 8.49 23.08
CA ILE A 28 -8.01 9.29 23.51
C ILE A 28 -7.54 8.88 24.91
N GLN A 29 -8.47 8.64 25.84
CA GLN A 29 -8.13 8.26 27.22
C GLN A 29 -7.34 6.95 27.28
N GLU A 30 -7.70 5.98 26.45
CA GLU A 30 -7.04 4.69 26.37
C GLU A 30 -5.61 4.82 25.84
N VAL A 31 -5.41 5.62 24.78
CA VAL A 31 -4.06 5.93 24.25
C VAL A 31 -3.20 6.59 25.33
N LEU A 32 -3.78 7.53 26.09
CA LEU A 32 -3.07 8.22 27.16
C LEU A 32 -2.72 7.32 28.34
N GLN A 33 -3.65 6.44 28.73
CA GLN A 33 -3.46 5.47 29.79
C GLN A 33 -2.30 4.54 29.46
N GLU A 34 -2.25 4.02 28.23
CA GLU A 34 -1.14 3.18 27.79
C GLU A 34 0.18 3.97 27.65
N ALA A 35 0.10 5.21 27.16
CA ALA A 35 1.26 6.07 27.08
C ALA A 35 1.81 6.46 28.46
N GLY A 36 1.02 6.34 29.53
CA GLY A 36 1.38 6.76 30.87
C GLY A 36 1.56 8.28 30.97
N VAL A 37 0.77 9.05 30.20
CA VAL A 37 0.89 10.52 30.12
C VAL A 37 -0.44 11.20 30.47
N PRO A 38 -0.40 12.36 31.16
CA PRO A 38 -1.61 13.04 31.58
C PRO A 38 -2.37 13.62 30.39
N LYS A 39 -3.69 13.79 30.55
CA LYS A 39 -4.58 14.33 29.51
C LYS A 39 -4.13 15.68 28.95
N GLY A 40 -3.55 16.54 29.79
CA GLY A 40 -3.01 17.83 29.35
C GLY A 40 -1.90 17.71 28.31
N SER A 41 -1.11 16.64 28.33
CA SER A 41 -0.06 16.40 27.34
C SER A 41 -0.61 16.11 25.94
N PHE A 42 -1.83 15.55 25.82
CA PHE A 42 -2.43 15.30 24.52
C PHE A 42 -2.67 16.61 23.75
N TYR A 43 -3.35 17.54 24.40
CA TYR A 43 -3.75 18.81 23.79
C TYR A 43 -2.60 19.78 23.54
N TYR A 44 -1.42 19.50 24.12
CA TYR A 44 -0.19 20.18 23.75
C TYR A 44 0.27 19.80 22.32
N TYR A 45 0.05 18.54 21.91
CA TYR A 45 0.51 18.04 20.60
C TYR A 45 -0.59 17.98 19.53
N PHE A 46 -1.84 17.74 19.94
CA PHE A 46 -2.95 17.49 19.01
C PHE A 46 -4.18 18.32 19.41
N LYS A 47 -4.74 19.06 18.45
CA LYS A 47 -5.91 19.93 18.67
C LYS A 47 -7.20 19.12 18.88
N SER A 48 -7.28 17.93 18.29
CA SER A 48 -8.47 17.08 18.31
C SER A 48 -8.08 15.61 18.11
N LYS A 49 -9.07 14.70 18.24
CA LYS A 49 -8.90 13.30 17.85
C LYS A 49 -8.63 13.16 16.35
N GLU A 50 -9.22 14.02 15.54
CA GLU A 50 -9.02 14.06 14.08
C GLU A 50 -7.57 14.43 13.75
N ASP A 51 -7.06 15.51 14.36
CA ASP A 51 -5.67 15.96 14.21
C ASP A 51 -4.66 14.88 14.66
N PHE A 52 -4.95 14.21 15.78
CA PHE A 52 -4.18 13.04 16.20
C PHE A 52 -4.22 11.91 15.17
N GLY A 53 -5.40 11.59 14.64
CA GLY A 53 -5.57 10.53 13.66
C GLY A 53 -4.83 10.80 12.35
N LEU A 54 -4.90 12.03 11.84
CA LEU A 54 -4.12 12.47 10.69
C LEU A 54 -2.61 12.40 10.99
N GLY A 55 -2.18 12.83 12.17
CA GLY A 55 -0.79 12.71 12.61
C GLY A 55 -0.29 11.26 12.66
N VAL A 56 -1.14 10.32 13.05
CA VAL A 56 -0.83 8.87 13.05
C VAL A 56 -0.65 8.37 11.62
N ILE A 57 -1.55 8.73 10.71
CA ILE A 57 -1.47 8.35 9.30
C ILE A 57 -0.17 8.86 8.67
N GLU A 58 0.17 10.14 8.87
CA GLU A 58 1.38 10.74 8.32
C GLU A 58 2.65 10.11 8.89
N ALA A 59 2.68 9.81 10.19
CA ALA A 59 3.82 9.18 10.84
C ALA A 59 4.04 7.76 10.31
N SER A 60 2.96 6.97 10.19
CA SER A 60 2.99 5.63 9.61
C SER A 60 3.44 5.66 8.14
N ASN A 61 2.89 6.59 7.35
CA ASN A 61 3.26 6.78 5.95
C ASN A 61 4.75 7.12 5.79
N ARG A 62 5.32 7.99 6.63
CA ARG A 62 6.75 8.31 6.58
C ARG A 62 7.61 7.06 6.79
N SER A 63 7.30 6.25 7.80
CA SER A 63 8.02 4.99 8.04
C SER A 63 7.84 3.96 6.92
N TYR A 64 6.65 3.89 6.32
CA TYR A 64 6.39 3.05 5.16
C TYR A 64 7.20 3.50 3.93
N LEU A 65 7.23 4.81 3.66
CA LEU A 65 7.99 5.38 2.54
C LEU A 65 9.49 5.15 2.68
N GLU A 66 10.03 5.24 3.89
CA GLU A 66 11.44 4.90 4.15
C GLU A 66 11.75 3.44 3.77
N GLN A 67 10.87 2.49 4.08
CA GLN A 67 11.04 1.08 3.72
C GLN A 67 10.89 0.85 2.21
N LEU A 68 9.95 1.55 1.57
CA LEU A 68 9.72 1.48 0.14
C LEU A 68 10.92 2.01 -0.65
N GLU A 69 11.44 3.18 -0.28
CA GLU A 69 12.63 3.77 -0.90
C GLU A 69 13.86 2.88 -0.70
N GLN A 70 14.03 2.24 0.46
CA GLN A 70 15.11 1.26 0.68
C GLN A 70 15.02 0.06 -0.28
N CYS A 71 13.82 -0.35 -0.68
CA CYS A 71 13.66 -1.43 -1.65
C CYS A 71 14.00 -0.96 -3.08
N PHE A 72 13.60 0.25 -3.46
CA PHE A 72 13.74 0.79 -4.82
C PHE A 72 15.07 1.50 -5.10
N SER A 73 15.88 1.72 -4.08
CA SER A 73 17.25 2.28 -4.20
C SER A 73 18.35 1.21 -4.21
N ASP A 74 18.00 -0.09 -4.15
CA ASP A 74 18.98 -1.18 -4.18
C ASP A 74 19.52 -1.40 -5.60
N GLU A 75 20.57 -0.66 -5.97
CA GLU A 75 21.23 -0.73 -7.29
C GLU A 75 21.83 -2.10 -7.62
N THR A 76 21.94 -3.02 -6.64
CA THR A 76 22.39 -4.40 -6.89
C THR A 76 21.34 -5.26 -7.58
N ARG A 77 20.13 -4.73 -7.80
CA ARG A 77 18.98 -5.41 -8.38
C ARG A 77 18.39 -4.62 -9.54
N SER A 78 17.86 -5.33 -10.53
CA SER A 78 17.04 -4.71 -11.57
C SER A 78 15.73 -4.15 -10.97
N PRO A 79 15.12 -3.12 -11.57
CA PRO A 79 13.87 -2.52 -11.10
C PRO A 79 12.74 -3.52 -10.83
N LEU A 80 12.46 -4.49 -11.72
CA LEU A 80 11.40 -5.48 -11.44
C LEU A 80 11.76 -6.41 -10.28
N ASN A 81 13.05 -6.71 -10.07
CA ASN A 81 13.50 -7.48 -8.90
C ASN A 81 13.42 -6.67 -7.60
N GLN A 82 13.63 -5.35 -7.63
CA GLN A 82 13.37 -4.45 -6.50
C GLN A 82 11.88 -4.48 -6.13
N LEU A 83 10.99 -4.39 -7.13
CA LEU A 83 9.54 -4.48 -6.97
C LEU A 83 9.11 -5.84 -6.39
N ARG A 84 9.67 -6.94 -6.91
CA ARG A 84 9.41 -8.29 -6.38
C ARG A 84 9.80 -8.40 -4.90
N ARG A 85 11.00 -7.93 -4.56
CA ARG A 85 11.53 -7.95 -3.18
C ARG A 85 10.63 -7.16 -2.23
N TYR A 86 10.11 -6.02 -2.66
CA TYR A 86 9.16 -5.24 -1.88
C TYR A 86 7.92 -6.08 -1.49
N PHE A 87 7.29 -6.76 -2.45
CA PHE A 87 6.13 -7.61 -2.16
C PHE A 87 6.48 -8.84 -1.31
N GLU A 88 7.61 -9.50 -1.57
CA GLU A 88 8.09 -10.63 -0.75
C GLU A 88 8.35 -10.22 0.71
N ASN A 89 8.88 -9.03 0.94
CA ASN A 89 9.05 -8.48 2.29
C ASN A 89 7.69 -8.24 2.95
N GLY A 90 6.71 -7.71 2.21
CA GLY A 90 5.33 -7.58 2.68
C GLY A 90 4.71 -8.92 3.12
N ILE A 91 4.87 -9.96 2.31
CA ILE A 91 4.43 -11.33 2.64
C ILE A 91 5.07 -11.83 3.92
N LYS A 92 6.39 -11.68 4.07
CA LYS A 92 7.13 -12.09 5.29
C LYS A 92 6.62 -11.35 6.52
N THR A 93 6.32 -10.06 6.40
CA THR A 93 5.74 -9.27 7.49
C THR A 93 4.37 -9.81 7.90
N PHE A 94 3.51 -10.15 6.93
CA PHE A 94 2.20 -10.76 7.21
C PHE A 94 2.31 -12.09 7.95
N ILE A 95 3.18 -12.99 7.48
CA ILE A 95 3.40 -14.29 8.12
C ILE A 95 3.92 -14.12 9.55
N ARG A 96 4.91 -13.23 9.77
CA ARG A 96 5.49 -12.97 11.11
C ARG A 96 4.47 -12.42 12.12
N ASN A 97 3.44 -11.74 11.64
CA ASN A 97 2.38 -11.16 12.48
C ASN A 97 1.12 -12.02 12.51
N ASP A 98 1.20 -13.32 12.19
CA ASP A 98 0.07 -14.25 12.19
C ASP A 98 -1.12 -13.76 11.34
N TYR A 99 -0.83 -13.04 10.25
CA TYR A 99 -1.81 -12.41 9.35
C TYR A 99 -2.75 -11.40 10.04
N ARG A 100 -2.41 -10.95 11.25
CA ARG A 100 -3.19 -9.97 12.02
C ARG A 100 -2.79 -8.53 11.72
N CYS A 101 -1.60 -8.32 11.16
CA CYS A 101 -1.21 -7.00 10.65
C CYS A 101 -2.03 -6.65 9.39
N GLY A 102 -2.16 -5.36 9.11
CA GLY A 102 -2.84 -4.84 7.92
C GLY A 102 -2.16 -3.58 7.41
N CYS A 103 -2.66 -3.07 6.29
CA CYS A 103 -2.31 -1.72 5.84
C CYS A 103 -3.15 -0.72 6.66
N LEU A 104 -2.48 0.19 7.38
CA LEU A 104 -3.18 1.24 8.13
C LEU A 104 -4.01 2.12 7.19
N VAL A 105 -3.42 2.54 6.07
CA VAL A 105 -4.08 3.34 5.04
C VAL A 105 -5.27 2.59 4.47
N GLY A 106 -5.14 1.30 4.16
CA GLY A 106 -6.24 0.46 3.70
C GLY A 106 -7.38 0.35 4.71
N ILE A 107 -7.07 0.10 5.98
CA ILE A 107 -8.08 0.01 7.07
C ILE A 107 -8.82 1.34 7.22
N LEU A 108 -8.09 2.45 7.31
CA LEU A 108 -8.69 3.77 7.51
C LEU A 108 -9.40 4.28 6.25
N SER A 109 -9.01 3.85 5.06
CA SER A 109 -9.74 4.14 3.82
C SER A 109 -11.13 3.50 3.84
N GLN A 110 -11.23 2.24 4.28
CA GLN A 110 -12.53 1.56 4.41
C GLN A 110 -13.38 2.12 5.57
N GLU A 111 -12.74 2.53 6.66
CA GLU A 111 -13.46 3.03 7.83
C GLU A 111 -13.89 4.50 7.69
N MET A 112 -13.01 5.39 7.21
CA MET A 112 -13.15 6.83 7.38
C MET A 112 -13.45 7.61 6.11
N ALA A 113 -13.16 7.08 4.91
CA ALA A 113 -13.26 7.85 3.67
C ALA A 113 -14.67 8.41 3.38
N SER A 114 -15.72 7.72 3.82
CA SER A 114 -17.11 8.17 3.68
C SER A 114 -17.61 9.04 4.85
N GLN A 115 -16.85 9.10 5.95
CA GLN A 115 -17.26 9.75 7.20
C GLN A 115 -16.55 11.08 7.43
N ASN A 116 -15.35 11.25 6.89
CA ASN A 116 -14.50 12.40 7.18
C ASN A 116 -13.66 12.81 5.96
N GLU A 117 -13.90 14.02 5.46
CA GLU A 117 -13.26 14.53 4.25
C GLU A 117 -11.74 14.77 4.43
N ALA A 118 -11.30 15.19 5.63
CA ALA A 118 -9.88 15.39 5.91
C ALA A 118 -9.12 14.06 5.85
N PHE A 119 -9.71 12.99 6.40
CA PHE A 119 -9.17 11.64 6.25
C PHE A 119 -9.16 11.19 4.80
N ARG A 120 -10.27 11.35 4.07
CA ARG A 120 -10.37 10.97 2.65
C ARG A 120 -9.27 11.62 1.81
N LEU A 121 -9.09 12.94 1.94
CA LEU A 121 -8.06 13.69 1.22
C LEU A 121 -6.63 13.28 1.61
N CYS A 122 -6.38 13.06 2.90
CA CYS A 122 -5.07 12.61 3.39
C CYS A 122 -4.72 11.22 2.84
N LEU A 123 -5.66 10.28 2.89
CA LEU A 123 -5.47 8.90 2.41
C LEU A 123 -5.31 8.85 0.89
N ASP A 124 -6.12 9.59 0.14
CA ASP A 124 -6.02 9.69 -1.33
C ASP A 124 -4.64 10.22 -1.75
N ARG A 125 -4.16 11.30 -1.10
CA ARG A 125 -2.81 11.82 -1.34
C ARG A 125 -1.73 10.76 -1.09
N ILE A 126 -1.85 9.98 -0.02
CA ILE A 126 -0.87 8.95 0.32
C ILE A 126 -0.87 7.79 -0.68
N LEU A 127 -2.05 7.33 -1.10
CA LEU A 127 -2.15 6.28 -2.13
C LEU A 127 -1.58 6.76 -3.47
N ASN A 128 -1.84 8.02 -3.85
CA ASN A 128 -1.24 8.66 -5.02
C ASN A 128 0.29 8.71 -4.92
N ASP A 129 0.82 9.10 -3.75
CA ASP A 129 2.26 9.11 -3.47
C ASP A 129 2.89 7.71 -3.58
N TRP A 130 2.19 6.65 -3.19
CA TRP A 130 2.67 5.27 -3.30
C TRP A 130 2.67 4.79 -4.75
N ARG A 131 1.59 5.05 -5.50
CA ARG A 131 1.52 4.76 -6.94
C ARG A 131 2.67 5.42 -7.68
N ASP A 132 2.98 6.69 -7.41
CA ASP A 132 4.03 7.42 -8.12
C ASP A 132 5.42 6.80 -7.93
N ARG A 133 5.64 6.09 -6.81
CA ARG A 133 6.88 5.34 -6.57
C ARG A 133 6.91 4.01 -7.33
N PHE A 134 5.78 3.30 -7.41
CA PHE A 134 5.67 2.15 -8.32
C PHE A 134 5.85 2.56 -9.78
N ASP A 135 5.20 3.65 -10.22
CA ASP A 135 5.34 4.21 -11.56
C ASP A 135 6.80 4.55 -11.89
N ARG A 136 7.52 5.19 -10.96
CA ARG A 136 8.96 5.45 -11.11
C ARG A 136 9.78 4.17 -11.28
N CYS A 137 9.52 3.15 -10.46
CA CYS A 137 10.19 1.85 -10.56
C CYS A 137 9.92 1.20 -11.94
N LEU A 138 8.68 1.24 -12.42
CA LEU A 138 8.29 0.68 -13.73
C LEU A 138 8.90 1.47 -14.90
N LYS A 139 8.99 2.80 -14.80
CA LYS A 139 9.70 3.65 -15.79
C LYS A 139 11.19 3.31 -15.86
N ASN A 140 11.82 3.06 -14.71
CA ASN A 140 13.20 2.58 -14.67
C ASN A 140 13.33 1.19 -15.30
N ALA A 141 12.34 0.30 -15.10
CA ALA A 141 12.32 -1.00 -15.78
C ALA A 141 12.22 -0.83 -17.32
N GLN A 142 11.39 0.09 -17.80
CA GLN A 142 11.27 0.38 -19.24
C GLN A 142 12.56 0.96 -19.83
N SER A 143 13.26 1.84 -19.12
CA SER A 143 14.47 2.50 -19.64
C SER A 143 15.63 1.55 -19.89
N ILE A 144 15.66 0.40 -19.18
CA ILE A 144 16.66 -0.66 -19.38
C ILE A 144 16.12 -1.86 -20.18
N GLY A 145 14.88 -1.78 -20.70
CA GLY A 145 14.25 -2.84 -21.49
C GLY A 145 13.73 -4.04 -20.71
N GLU A 146 13.66 -3.95 -19.37
CA GLU A 146 13.12 -5.01 -18.50
C GLU A 146 11.57 -5.03 -18.53
N LEU A 147 10.94 -3.89 -18.83
CA LEU A 147 9.49 -3.77 -19.05
C LEU A 147 9.21 -3.28 -20.47
N ALA A 148 8.21 -3.87 -21.14
CA ALA A 148 7.85 -3.47 -22.50
C ALA A 148 7.33 -2.01 -22.54
N SER A 149 7.75 -1.26 -23.56
CA SER A 149 7.44 0.16 -23.72
C SER A 149 5.97 0.48 -24.03
N HIS A 150 5.17 -0.51 -24.43
CA HIS A 150 3.75 -0.33 -24.71
C HIS A 150 2.90 -0.14 -23.43
N TRP A 151 3.43 -0.51 -22.27
CA TRP A 151 2.73 -0.31 -21.01
C TRP A 151 2.68 1.18 -20.65
N ASP A 152 1.48 1.65 -20.36
CA ASP A 152 1.29 2.87 -19.56
C ASP A 152 1.66 2.54 -18.11
N THR A 153 2.81 3.03 -17.68
CA THR A 153 3.38 2.77 -16.37
C THR A 153 2.55 3.33 -15.23
N TRP A 154 1.80 4.41 -15.46
CA TRP A 154 0.90 4.97 -14.46
C TRP A 154 -0.32 4.07 -14.24
N GLN A 155 -0.92 3.57 -15.33
CA GLN A 155 -2.04 2.62 -15.23
C GLN A 155 -1.59 1.30 -14.59
N LEU A 156 -0.41 0.79 -14.99
CA LEU A 156 0.14 -0.44 -14.43
C LEU A 156 0.49 -0.29 -12.95
N ALA A 157 1.09 0.84 -12.54
CA ALA A 157 1.35 1.14 -11.13
C ALA A 157 0.08 1.20 -10.30
N SER A 158 -0.99 1.80 -10.85
CA SER A 158 -2.29 1.88 -10.19
C SER A 158 -2.89 0.48 -10.00
N PHE A 159 -2.92 -0.32 -11.07
CA PHE A 159 -3.36 -1.71 -11.01
C PHE A 159 -2.60 -2.54 -9.97
N ILE A 160 -1.28 -2.37 -9.91
CA ILE A 160 -0.41 -3.05 -8.94
C ILE A 160 -0.76 -2.65 -7.50
N LEU A 161 -0.90 -1.35 -7.22
CA LEU A 161 -1.26 -0.84 -5.90
C LEU A 161 -2.64 -1.35 -5.46
N ASP A 162 -3.64 -1.19 -6.31
CA ASP A 162 -5.03 -1.57 -6.01
C ASP A 162 -5.15 -3.08 -5.77
N SER A 163 -4.48 -3.88 -6.60
CA SER A 163 -4.46 -5.34 -6.47
C SER A 163 -3.73 -5.80 -5.21
N TRP A 164 -2.63 -5.12 -4.83
CA TRP A 164 -1.89 -5.41 -3.61
C TRP A 164 -2.73 -5.12 -2.36
N GLU A 165 -3.36 -3.94 -2.28
CA GLU A 165 -4.26 -3.59 -1.17
C GLU A 165 -5.43 -4.58 -1.03
N GLY A 166 -6.02 -4.98 -2.17
CA GLY A 166 -7.03 -6.04 -2.19
C GLY A 166 -6.50 -7.38 -1.66
N ALA A 167 -5.29 -7.77 -2.07
CA ALA A 167 -4.66 -9.02 -1.61
C ALA A 167 -4.35 -8.99 -0.11
N LEU A 168 -3.88 -7.86 0.44
CA LEU A 168 -3.65 -7.65 1.87
C LEU A 168 -4.93 -7.83 2.68
N GLN A 169 -6.04 -7.24 2.21
CA GLN A 169 -7.34 -7.43 2.82
C GLN A 169 -7.76 -8.90 2.82
N ARG A 170 -7.64 -9.59 1.68
CA ARG A 170 -7.98 -11.01 1.57
C ARG A 170 -7.12 -11.89 2.46
N ALA A 171 -5.83 -11.62 2.54
CA ALA A 171 -4.88 -12.36 3.38
C ALA A 171 -5.23 -12.27 4.86
N LYS A 172 -5.63 -11.09 5.35
CA LYS A 172 -6.11 -10.89 6.72
C LYS A 172 -7.38 -11.70 7.00
N VAL A 173 -8.33 -11.72 6.06
CA VAL A 173 -9.60 -12.47 6.20
C VAL A 173 -9.37 -13.98 6.19
N SER A 174 -8.58 -14.48 5.23
CA SER A 174 -8.32 -15.92 5.10
C SER A 174 -7.24 -16.45 6.04
N ARG A 175 -6.55 -15.57 6.78
CA ARG A 175 -5.37 -15.89 7.59
C ARG A 175 -4.36 -16.75 6.83
N SER A 176 -4.00 -16.28 5.64
CA SER A 176 -3.15 -17.02 4.72
C SER A 176 -2.37 -16.07 3.83
N SER A 177 -1.14 -16.44 3.47
CA SER A 177 -0.34 -15.74 2.47
C SER A 177 -0.81 -16.00 1.04
N ALA A 178 -1.69 -16.99 0.82
CA ALA A 178 -2.09 -17.42 -0.52
C ALA A 178 -2.63 -16.29 -1.43
N PRO A 179 -3.42 -15.30 -0.95
CA PRO A 179 -3.82 -14.17 -1.79
C PRO A 179 -2.64 -13.30 -2.24
N LEU A 180 -1.65 -13.07 -1.36
CA LEU A 180 -0.46 -12.27 -1.65
C LEU A 180 0.48 -13.01 -2.61
N GLU A 181 0.70 -14.31 -2.38
CA GLU A 181 1.51 -15.17 -3.25
C GLU A 181 0.91 -15.26 -4.64
N ARG A 182 -0.43 -15.37 -4.74
CA ARG A 182 -1.15 -15.35 -6.02
C ARG A 182 -0.97 -14.01 -6.74
N PHE A 183 -1.07 -12.89 -6.02
CA PHE A 183 -0.80 -11.58 -6.59
C PHE A 183 0.62 -11.51 -7.17
N VAL A 184 1.64 -11.91 -6.41
CA VAL A 184 3.04 -11.90 -6.87
C VAL A 184 3.22 -12.81 -8.09
N SER A 185 2.70 -14.04 -8.05
CA SER A 185 2.81 -14.96 -9.19
C SER A 185 2.14 -14.39 -10.44
N VAL A 186 0.88 -13.97 -10.37
CA VAL A 186 0.18 -13.41 -11.55
C VAL A 186 0.88 -12.16 -12.07
N LEU A 187 1.30 -11.25 -11.18
CA LEU A 187 1.97 -10.02 -11.59
C LEU A 187 3.25 -10.32 -12.37
N PHE A 188 4.14 -11.16 -11.84
CA PHE A 188 5.44 -11.37 -12.49
C PHE A 188 5.44 -12.45 -13.57
N ASP A 189 4.56 -13.45 -13.47
CA ASP A 189 4.58 -14.61 -14.35
C ASP A 189 3.61 -14.45 -15.54
N ALA A 190 2.65 -13.51 -15.46
CA ALA A 190 1.68 -13.26 -16.54
C ALA A 190 1.60 -11.80 -17.00
N VAL A 191 1.71 -10.81 -16.09
CA VAL A 191 1.55 -9.38 -16.46
C VAL A 191 2.87 -8.76 -16.90
N LEU A 192 3.93 -8.96 -16.11
CA LEU A 192 5.26 -8.35 -16.34
C LEU A 192 6.19 -9.25 -17.17
N THR A 193 5.69 -10.36 -17.72
CA THR A 193 6.50 -11.29 -18.49
C THR A 193 7.07 -10.61 -19.73
N THR A 194 8.39 -10.66 -19.87
CA THR A 194 9.09 -10.22 -21.08
C THR A 194 8.92 -11.26 -22.18
N GLY A 195 7.80 -11.19 -22.89
CA GLY A 195 7.53 -12.11 -24.00
C GLY A 195 6.46 -11.55 -24.93
N VAL A 196 6.88 -11.23 -26.15
CA VAL A 196 6.09 -10.99 -27.36
C VAL A 196 4.71 -11.65 -27.25
N ILE A 197 3.67 -10.88 -26.93
CA ILE A 197 2.33 -11.27 -27.34
C ILE A 197 2.40 -11.14 -28.86
N ALA A 198 2.68 -12.25 -29.55
CA ALA A 198 2.35 -12.35 -30.95
C ALA A 198 0.88 -11.96 -31.01
N ALA A 199 0.59 -10.83 -31.66
CA ALA A 199 -0.78 -10.40 -31.87
C ALA A 199 -1.57 -11.64 -32.32
N PRO A 200 -2.73 -11.94 -31.72
CA PRO A 200 -3.55 -13.00 -32.26
C PRO A 200 -3.71 -12.71 -33.74
N ASN A 201 -3.28 -13.63 -34.60
CA ASN A 201 -3.58 -13.59 -36.03
C ASN A 201 -5.11 -13.55 -36.09
N LEU A 202 -5.67 -12.35 -36.15
CA LEU A 202 -7.02 -12.13 -36.58
C LEU A 202 -6.98 -12.48 -38.06
N ASP A 203 -7.27 -13.75 -38.33
CA ASP A 203 -7.54 -14.19 -39.69
C ASP A 203 -8.63 -13.28 -40.25
N PRO A 204 -8.34 -12.46 -41.29
CA PRO A 204 -9.34 -11.57 -41.87
C PRO A 204 -10.55 -12.33 -42.42
N ALA A 205 -10.44 -13.66 -42.60
CA ALA A 205 -11.52 -14.53 -43.04
C ALA A 205 -12.56 -14.87 -41.95
N SER A 206 -12.33 -14.48 -40.69
CA SER A 206 -13.25 -14.76 -39.58
C SER A 206 -14.29 -13.67 -39.30
N ILE A 207 -14.31 -12.58 -40.08
CA ILE A 207 -15.40 -11.61 -40.04
C ILE A 207 -16.53 -12.14 -40.93
N PRO A 208 -17.71 -12.50 -40.39
CA PRO A 208 -18.83 -12.87 -41.22
C PRO A 208 -19.23 -11.64 -42.03
N SER A 209 -19.21 -11.76 -43.36
CA SER A 209 -19.75 -10.73 -44.25
C SER A 209 -21.25 -10.59 -43.96
N SER A 210 -21.62 -9.56 -43.20
CA SER A 210 -23.01 -9.13 -43.12
C SER A 210 -23.37 -8.52 -44.47
N SER A 211 -23.96 -9.34 -45.33
CA SER A 211 -24.67 -8.85 -46.51
C SER A 211 -26.04 -8.31 -46.04
N PRO A 212 -26.46 -7.13 -46.50
CA PRO A 212 -27.70 -6.53 -46.03
C PRO A 212 -28.89 -7.09 -46.81
N ARG A 213 -29.88 -7.63 -46.08
CA ARG A 213 -31.32 -7.50 -46.35
C ARG A 213 -32.13 -7.93 -45.14
#